data_AF-A0A7Y6AQ28-F1
#
_entry.id   AF-A0A7Y6AQ28-F1
#
_cell.length_a   1.000
_cell.length_b   1.000
_cell.length_c   1.000
_cell.angle_alpha   90.00
_cell.angle_beta   90.00
_cell.angle_gamma   90.00
#
_symmetry.space_group_name_H-M   'P 1'
#
loop_
_entity.id
_entity.type
_entity.pdbx_description
1 polymer ?
#
loop_
_entity_poly.entity_id
_entity_poly.type
_entity_poly.pdbx_seq_one_letter_code
_entity_poly.pdbx_strand_id
1 'polypeptide(L)'
;MRISSRIFQDKTPSTPAGQTGRVPRICSGHFWEATVLKRISRMTAAVAGLMLALGMIAPPVTALTATGYDIDSASSLQVVVNKHRPLNPATYVPARLVRVQGEQLRAEAADAYKQLAKAAKAAGVNIIPVSGYRSYSQQASLYDSYVRQYGQATADTLAARPRFSEHQTGLAMDIGNASGVCALQACFANTPAGKWAAENAASYGFIIRYPAGAEDVTGYTYEPWHLRYVGKELAGQVSTTLEDYFDLEPAPDYL
;
A
#
# COMPACT_ATOMS: atom_id res chain seq x y z
N MET A 1 -1.25 -25.36 17.81
CA MET A 1 -2.02 -26.20 16.85
C MET A 1 -1.11 -26.39 15.63
N ARG A 2 -0.55 -27.58 15.44
CA ARG A 2 0.45 -27.85 14.38
C ARG A 2 -0.28 -28.06 13.06
N ILE A 3 0.15 -27.38 11.99
CA ILE A 3 -0.24 -27.73 10.62
C ILE A 3 1.01 -28.20 9.88
N SER A 4 0.85 -29.39 9.30
CA SER A 4 1.85 -30.24 8.68
C SER A 4 2.28 -29.70 7.32
N SER A 5 3.59 -29.59 7.13
CA SER A 5 4.30 -29.40 5.87
C SER A 5 4.19 -30.64 4.97
N ARG A 6 3.59 -30.53 3.77
CA ARG A 6 3.94 -31.39 2.62
C ARG A 6 3.28 -30.96 1.30
N ILE A 7 4.09 -31.02 0.24
CA ILE A 7 3.79 -31.20 -1.20
C ILE A 7 3.81 -29.93 -2.07
N PHE A 8 5.03 -29.58 -2.49
CA PHE A 8 5.33 -29.05 -3.83
C PHE A 8 5.65 -30.24 -4.74
N GLN A 9 5.04 -30.34 -5.92
CA GLN A 9 5.66 -30.93 -7.10
C GLN A 9 5.21 -30.20 -8.37
N ASP A 10 6.21 -29.92 -9.20
CA ASP A 10 6.23 -29.23 -10.48
C ASP A 10 5.23 -29.71 -11.51
N LYS A 11 4.71 -28.77 -12.33
CA LYS A 11 4.48 -28.95 -13.78
C LYS A 11 4.64 -27.63 -14.53
N THR A 12 5.75 -27.49 -15.24
CA THR A 12 5.95 -26.52 -16.34
C THR A 12 5.27 -26.99 -17.62
N PRO A 13 4.67 -26.09 -18.45
CA PRO A 13 4.44 -26.37 -19.86
C PRO A 13 5.38 -25.59 -20.78
N SER A 14 5.84 -26.32 -21.80
CA SER A 14 6.73 -25.97 -22.90
C SER A 14 6.11 -25.06 -23.97
N THR A 15 6.93 -24.15 -24.51
CA THR A 15 6.70 -23.31 -25.70
C THR A 15 6.93 -24.09 -27.01
N PRO A 16 6.22 -23.77 -28.11
CA PRO A 16 6.75 -24.00 -29.46
C PRO A 16 7.04 -22.70 -30.22
N ALA A 17 8.08 -22.79 -31.05
CA ALA A 17 8.69 -21.71 -31.83
C ALA A 17 8.11 -21.57 -33.25
N GLY A 18 8.18 -20.34 -33.77
CA GLY A 18 8.63 -20.05 -35.14
C GLY A 18 7.56 -19.82 -36.21
N GLN A 19 7.55 -18.63 -36.83
CA GLN A 19 7.89 -18.48 -38.25
C GLN A 19 8.03 -16.99 -38.68
N THR A 20 8.81 -16.83 -39.74
CA THR A 20 9.50 -15.65 -40.24
C THR A 20 8.73 -14.90 -41.33
N GLY A 21 8.89 -13.57 -41.43
CA GLY A 21 8.50 -12.77 -42.61
C GLY A 21 9.24 -11.42 -42.66
N ARG A 22 9.81 -11.07 -43.81
CA ARG A 22 10.82 -10.02 -44.04
C ARG A 22 10.26 -8.90 -44.96
N VAL A 23 10.26 -7.64 -44.46
CA VAL A 23 10.65 -6.31 -45.06
C VAL A 23 9.96 -5.83 -46.38
N PRO A 24 9.54 -4.54 -46.55
CA PRO A 24 10.43 -3.44 -46.95
C PRO A 24 10.30 -2.07 -46.23
N ARG A 25 11.38 -1.27 -46.34
CA ARG A 25 11.59 0.17 -46.02
C ARG A 25 10.58 1.08 -46.78
N ILE A 26 10.35 2.37 -46.47
CA ILE A 26 11.21 3.57 -46.66
C ILE A 26 10.48 4.82 -46.04
N CYS A 27 11.26 5.89 -45.77
CA CYS A 27 10.94 7.33 -45.57
C CYS A 27 10.99 7.81 -44.11
N SER A 28 12.09 8.36 -43.57
CA SER A 28 12.79 9.64 -43.84
C SER A 28 12.11 10.89 -43.27
N GLY A 29 12.74 11.46 -42.24
CA GLY A 29 12.76 12.90 -41.93
C GLY A 29 11.66 13.40 -41.01
N HIS A 30 12.01 13.95 -39.84
CA HIS A 30 12.34 15.37 -39.69
C HIS A 30 12.78 15.65 -38.25
N PHE A 31 14.03 16.11 -38.14
CA PHE A 31 14.61 16.73 -36.95
C PHE A 31 13.95 18.09 -36.73
N TRP A 32 13.60 18.41 -35.47
CA TRP A 32 13.44 19.79 -35.02
C TRP A 32 14.42 20.02 -33.88
N GLU A 33 15.63 20.46 -34.23
CA GLU A 33 16.44 21.26 -33.31
C GLU A 33 16.05 22.73 -33.48
N ALA A 34 15.69 23.39 -32.40
CA ALA A 34 15.62 24.84 -32.33
C ALA A 34 16.59 25.32 -31.25
N THR A 35 17.83 25.53 -31.67
CA THR A 35 18.86 26.26 -30.93
C THR A 35 18.51 27.74 -30.93
N VAL A 36 18.19 28.32 -29.77
CA VAL A 36 18.23 29.78 -29.56
C VAL A 36 19.37 30.09 -28.59
N LEU A 37 20.43 30.67 -29.14
CA LEU A 37 21.60 31.14 -28.40
C LEU A 37 21.62 32.67 -28.38
N LYS A 38 22.07 33.17 -27.22
CA LYS A 38 22.61 34.50 -26.90
C LYS A 38 21.59 35.60 -26.58
N ARG A 39 21.64 36.05 -25.31
CA ARG A 39 22.36 37.29 -24.98
C ARG A 39 22.85 37.31 -23.53
N ILE A 40 24.03 37.90 -23.42
CA ILE A 40 24.89 38.09 -22.24
C ILE A 40 24.28 39.15 -21.32
N SER A 41 24.34 38.93 -20.00
CA SER A 41 24.75 40.02 -19.10
C SER A 41 25.37 39.44 -17.83
N ARG A 42 26.65 39.76 -17.62
CA ARG A 42 27.37 39.54 -16.37
C ARG A 42 26.94 40.63 -15.40
N MET A 43 26.42 40.26 -14.23
CA MET A 43 26.46 41.12 -13.06
C MET A 43 27.06 40.34 -11.90
N THR A 44 28.35 40.58 -11.67
CA THR A 44 29.04 40.28 -10.42
C THR A 44 28.66 41.34 -9.40
N ALA A 45 28.03 40.92 -8.30
CA ALA A 45 28.08 41.67 -7.05
C ALA A 45 28.13 40.65 -5.91
N ALA A 46 29.32 40.53 -5.30
CA ALA A 46 29.53 39.80 -4.08
C ALA A 46 28.89 40.56 -2.92
N VAL A 47 28.03 39.89 -2.15
CA VAL A 47 27.64 40.35 -0.81
C VAL A 47 27.88 39.20 0.14
N ALA A 48 29.02 39.26 0.83
CA ALA A 48 29.30 38.41 1.99
C ALA A 48 28.47 38.93 3.17
N GLY A 49 27.36 38.26 3.45
CA GLY A 49 26.53 38.48 4.64
C GLY A 49 26.82 37.42 5.69
N LEU A 50 27.42 37.84 6.80
CA LEU A 50 27.67 37.04 8.00
C LEU A 50 26.33 36.60 8.63
N MET A 51 25.95 35.33 8.49
CA MET A 51 24.79 34.75 9.19
C MET A 51 25.21 34.16 10.54
N LEU A 52 24.83 34.83 11.62
CA LEU A 52 24.80 34.23 12.96
C LEU A 52 23.62 33.25 13.01
N ALA A 53 23.90 31.95 12.94
CA ALA A 53 22.88 30.91 13.08
C ALA A 53 22.51 30.73 14.56
N LEU A 54 21.44 31.42 15.00
CA LEU A 54 20.68 30.99 16.18
C LEU A 54 19.82 29.80 15.76
N GLY A 55 20.08 28.64 16.37
CA GLY A 55 19.33 27.41 16.16
C GLY A 55 17.86 27.57 16.54
N MET A 56 17.03 27.85 15.55
CA MET A 56 15.58 27.69 15.63
C MET A 56 15.28 26.27 15.15
N ILE A 57 15.01 25.35 16.09
CA ILE A 57 14.42 24.06 15.77
C ILE A 57 12.98 24.36 15.33
N ALA A 58 12.76 24.45 14.02
CA ALA A 58 11.41 24.50 13.48
C ALA A 58 10.69 23.18 13.84
N PRO A 59 9.43 23.22 14.29
CA PRO A 59 8.62 22.01 14.41
C PRO A 59 8.51 21.33 13.02
N PRO A 60 8.32 20.00 12.96
CA PRO A 60 8.19 19.32 11.68
C PRO A 60 7.02 19.95 10.91
N VAL A 61 7.34 20.51 9.75
CA VAL A 61 6.35 21.07 8.83
C VAL A 61 5.56 19.87 8.31
N THR A 62 4.28 19.78 8.69
CA THR A 62 3.32 18.86 8.08
C THR A 62 3.29 19.17 6.59
N ALA A 63 3.75 18.23 5.76
CA ALA A 63 3.71 18.42 4.32
C ALA A 63 2.27 18.14 3.87
N LEU A 64 1.47 19.20 3.73
CA LEU A 64 0.24 19.12 2.97
C LEU A 64 0.63 18.74 1.54
N THR A 65 0.30 17.52 1.10
CA THR A 65 0.39 17.18 -0.32
C THR A 65 -0.63 18.02 -1.09
N ALA A 66 -0.45 18.15 -2.41
CA ALA A 66 -1.25 19.01 -3.29
C ALA A 66 -2.78 18.78 -3.24
N THR A 67 -3.22 17.71 -2.57
CA THR A 67 -4.61 17.26 -2.40
C THR A 67 -5.22 17.67 -1.04
N GLY A 68 -4.47 18.27 -0.13
CA GLY A 68 -4.98 18.76 1.18
C GLY A 68 -5.17 17.68 2.25
N TYR A 69 -4.79 16.42 1.97
CA TYR A 69 -4.84 15.33 2.94
C TYR A 69 -3.63 15.35 3.88
N ASP A 70 -3.86 15.04 5.15
CA ASP A 70 -2.79 14.76 6.11
C ASP A 70 -2.34 13.30 5.94
N ILE A 71 -1.17 13.10 5.33
CA ILE A 71 -0.60 11.77 5.05
C ILE A 71 0.53 11.38 6.02
N ASP A 72 0.81 12.23 7.02
CA ASP A 72 1.94 12.07 7.94
C ASP A 72 1.49 11.70 9.35
N SER A 73 0.41 12.31 9.85
CA SER A 73 0.00 12.11 11.24
C SER A 73 -0.58 10.71 11.44
N ALA A 74 -0.07 9.95 12.43
CA ALA A 74 -0.58 8.62 12.75
C ALA A 74 -2.10 8.57 13.06
N SER A 75 -2.68 9.69 13.52
CA SER A 75 -4.11 9.85 13.78
C SER A 75 -4.95 10.17 12.54
N SER A 76 -4.33 10.56 11.43
CA SER A 76 -5.04 10.82 10.18
C SER A 76 -5.70 9.55 9.64
N LEU A 77 -6.82 9.69 8.95
CA LEU A 77 -7.43 8.60 8.19
C LEU A 77 -6.65 8.31 6.89
N GLN A 78 -5.91 9.31 6.40
CA GLN A 78 -5.15 9.26 5.15
C GLN A 78 -3.65 9.05 5.34
N VAL A 79 -3.19 8.78 6.58
CA VAL A 79 -1.78 8.50 6.87
C VAL A 79 -1.22 7.43 5.92
N VAL A 80 -0.12 7.71 5.23
CA VAL A 80 0.54 6.69 4.40
C VAL A 80 1.64 6.06 5.23
N VAL A 81 1.47 4.76 5.49
CA VAL A 81 2.48 3.93 6.17
C VAL A 81 3.00 2.91 5.17
N ASN A 82 4.30 2.95 4.91
CA ASN A 82 5.00 2.03 4.00
C ASN A 82 6.47 1.95 4.42
N LYS A 83 7.31 1.19 3.70
CA LYS A 83 8.71 0.92 4.10
C LYS A 83 9.60 2.17 4.24
N HIS A 84 9.23 3.30 3.64
CA HIS A 84 9.94 4.59 3.79
C HIS A 84 9.27 5.52 4.81
N ARG A 85 8.03 5.24 5.20
CA ARG A 85 7.16 6.11 6.02
C ARG A 85 6.68 5.37 7.27
N PRO A 86 7.53 5.21 8.31
CA PRO A 86 7.14 4.54 9.55
C PRO A 86 6.14 5.37 10.35
N LEU A 87 5.27 4.70 11.10
CA LEU A 87 4.42 5.36 12.08
C LEU A 87 5.24 6.12 13.13
N ASN A 88 4.76 7.32 13.44
CA ASN A 88 5.26 8.20 14.48
C ASN A 88 4.10 8.72 15.34
N PRO A 89 4.06 8.46 16.66
CA PRO A 89 5.05 7.68 17.42
C PRO A 89 5.06 6.19 17.04
N ALA A 90 6.21 5.53 17.22
CA ALA A 90 6.39 4.11 16.93
C ALA A 90 5.34 3.22 17.60
N THR A 91 4.92 3.59 18.81
CA THR A 91 3.94 2.87 19.64
C THR A 91 2.53 3.45 19.53
N TYR A 92 2.23 4.19 18.46
CA TYR A 92 0.90 4.75 18.24
C TYR A 92 -0.20 3.69 18.42
N VAL A 93 -1.22 4.05 19.19
CA VAL A 93 -2.45 3.29 19.41
C VAL A 93 -3.62 4.24 19.09
N PRO A 94 -4.57 3.84 18.24
CA PRO A 94 -5.73 4.69 17.96
C PRO A 94 -6.54 4.98 19.21
N ALA A 95 -7.00 6.24 19.36
CA ALA A 95 -7.76 6.68 20.53
C ALA A 95 -9.06 5.88 20.74
N ARG A 96 -9.66 5.38 19.65
CA ARG A 96 -10.90 4.61 19.70
C ARG A 96 -10.86 3.44 18.72
N LEU A 97 -10.89 2.23 19.29
CA LEU A 97 -11.05 0.98 18.57
C LEU A 97 -12.44 0.39 18.85
N VAL A 98 -13.08 -0.13 17.81
CA VAL A 98 -14.40 -0.76 17.84
C VAL A 98 -14.26 -2.20 17.39
N ARG A 99 -14.86 -3.12 18.15
CA ARG A 99 -14.88 -4.54 17.79
C ARG A 99 -15.84 -4.83 16.64
N VAL A 100 -15.38 -5.59 15.66
CA VAL A 100 -16.16 -6.11 14.53
C VAL A 100 -15.84 -7.59 14.34
N GLN A 101 -16.75 -8.45 14.78
CA GLN A 101 -16.67 -9.92 14.64
C GLN A 101 -15.30 -10.51 15.05
N GLY A 102 -14.80 -10.14 16.24
CA GLY A 102 -13.53 -10.64 16.78
C GLY A 102 -12.34 -9.70 16.53
N GLU A 103 -12.38 -8.93 15.44
CA GLU A 103 -11.35 -7.96 15.10
C GLU A 103 -11.64 -6.57 15.65
N GLN A 104 -10.65 -5.68 15.58
CA GLN A 104 -10.78 -4.28 15.99
C GLN A 104 -10.41 -3.34 14.85
N LEU A 105 -11.14 -2.24 14.71
CA LEU A 105 -10.83 -1.16 13.76
C LEU A 105 -11.06 0.18 14.43
N ARG A 106 -10.46 1.25 13.89
CA ARG A 106 -10.92 2.62 14.18
C ARG A 106 -12.40 2.74 13.84
N ALA A 107 -13.13 3.56 14.59
CA ALA A 107 -14.59 3.63 14.50
C ALA A 107 -15.08 3.90 13.06
N GLU A 108 -14.41 4.79 12.34
CA GLU A 108 -14.72 5.18 10.96
C GLU A 108 -14.57 3.98 10.00
N ALA A 109 -13.44 3.27 10.08
CA ALA A 109 -13.20 2.06 9.31
C ALA A 109 -14.15 0.92 9.72
N ALA A 110 -14.47 0.79 11.01
CA ALA A 110 -15.39 -0.21 11.51
C ALA A 110 -16.81 -0.04 10.94
N ASP A 111 -17.30 1.20 10.91
CA ASP A 111 -18.64 1.49 10.39
C ASP A 111 -18.71 1.35 8.87
N ALA A 112 -17.64 1.76 8.17
CA ALA A 112 -17.49 1.51 6.75
C ALA A 112 -17.46 0.00 6.43
N TYR A 113 -16.69 -0.78 7.19
CA TYR A 113 -16.59 -2.23 6.99
C TYR A 113 -17.93 -2.93 7.23
N LYS A 114 -18.68 -2.55 8.28
CA LYS A 114 -20.02 -3.08 8.52
C LYS A 114 -20.96 -2.81 7.34
N GLN A 115 -20.88 -1.63 6.72
CA GLN A 115 -21.68 -1.30 5.55
C GLN A 115 -21.28 -2.14 4.33
N LEU A 116 -19.98 -2.26 4.05
CA LEU A 116 -19.44 -3.12 2.98
C LEU A 116 -19.91 -4.57 3.15
N ALA A 117 -19.73 -5.14 4.34
CA ALA A 117 -20.10 -6.52 4.65
C ALA A 117 -21.63 -6.74 4.62
N LYS A 118 -22.42 -5.75 5.07
CA LYS A 118 -23.89 -5.80 4.98
C LYS A 118 -24.36 -5.81 3.53
N ALA A 119 -23.78 -4.97 2.67
CA ALA A 119 -24.10 -4.93 1.25
C ALA A 119 -23.69 -6.23 0.54
N ALA A 120 -22.49 -6.75 0.86
CA ALA A 120 -22.05 -8.05 0.36
C ALA A 120 -23.05 -9.15 0.72
N LYS A 121 -23.48 -9.20 1.98
CA LYS A 121 -24.45 -10.19 2.46
C LYS A 121 -25.79 -10.07 1.74
N ALA A 122 -26.26 -8.84 1.48
CA ALA A 122 -27.47 -8.61 0.70
C ALA A 122 -27.35 -9.10 -0.75
N ALA A 123 -26.15 -9.11 -1.32
CA ALA A 123 -25.83 -9.69 -2.62
C ALA A 123 -25.47 -11.20 -2.56
N GLY A 124 -25.66 -11.86 -1.42
CA GLY A 124 -25.36 -13.29 -1.25
C GLY A 124 -23.88 -13.62 -1.06
N VAL A 125 -23.02 -12.62 -0.81
CA VAL A 125 -21.58 -12.77 -0.57
C VAL A 125 -21.27 -12.63 0.92
N ASN A 126 -20.62 -13.64 1.50
CA ASN A 126 -20.16 -13.59 2.89
C ASN A 126 -18.69 -13.19 2.98
N ILE A 127 -18.43 -11.99 3.51
CA ILE A 127 -17.09 -11.50 3.84
C ILE A 127 -16.84 -11.75 5.33
N ILE A 128 -15.68 -12.36 5.63
CA ILE A 128 -15.26 -12.66 7.00
C ILE A 128 -14.06 -11.78 7.34
N PRO A 129 -14.03 -11.10 8.49
CA PRO A 129 -12.83 -10.40 8.94
C PRO A 129 -11.79 -11.42 9.43
N VAL A 130 -10.53 -11.22 9.05
CA VAL A 130 -9.42 -12.12 9.38
C VAL A 130 -8.40 -11.46 10.31
N SER A 131 -8.05 -10.20 10.08
CA SER A 131 -7.14 -9.45 10.93
C SER A 131 -7.40 -7.94 10.80
N GLY A 132 -7.76 -7.29 11.90
CA GLY A 132 -7.89 -5.84 12.00
C GLY A 132 -6.67 -5.20 12.63
N TYR A 133 -6.89 -4.37 13.65
CA TYR A 133 -5.86 -3.67 14.40
C TYR A 133 -4.84 -4.63 15.01
N ARG A 134 -3.56 -4.32 14.80
CA ARG A 134 -2.42 -5.03 15.37
C ARG A 134 -1.47 -4.04 16.01
N SER A 135 -1.27 -4.17 17.32
CA SER A 135 -0.34 -3.29 18.05
C SER A 135 1.10 -3.47 17.59
N TYR A 136 1.96 -2.49 17.90
CA TYR A 136 3.40 -2.55 17.65
C TYR A 136 4.04 -3.87 18.12
N SER A 137 3.76 -4.30 19.36
CA SER A 137 4.37 -5.50 19.95
C SER A 137 3.88 -6.80 19.30
N GLN A 138 2.62 -6.84 18.87
CA GLN A 138 2.09 -7.94 18.08
C GLN A 138 2.74 -8.00 16.70
N GLN A 139 2.94 -6.85 16.05
CA GLN A 139 3.64 -6.80 14.75
C GLN A 139 5.10 -7.26 14.89
N ALA A 140 5.81 -6.85 15.95
CA ALA A 140 7.17 -7.33 16.24
C ALA A 140 7.23 -8.85 16.38
N SER A 141 6.31 -9.41 17.18
CA SER A 141 6.25 -10.86 17.39
C SER A 141 5.95 -11.62 16.09
N LEU A 142 5.06 -11.09 15.25
CA LEU A 142 4.71 -11.65 13.94
C LEU A 142 5.91 -11.61 12.99
N TYR A 143 6.52 -10.44 12.82
CA TYR A 143 7.66 -10.26 11.92
C TYR A 143 8.83 -11.15 12.31
N ASP A 144 9.19 -11.21 13.60
CA ASP A 144 10.24 -12.09 14.10
C ASP A 144 9.94 -13.57 13.81
N SER A 145 8.67 -13.97 13.83
CA SER A 145 8.28 -15.33 13.47
C SER A 145 8.49 -15.63 11.98
N TYR A 146 8.23 -14.66 11.11
CA TYR A 146 8.44 -14.78 9.66
C TYR A 146 9.94 -14.81 9.33
N VAL A 147 10.74 -13.98 9.98
CA VAL A 147 12.22 -14.00 9.84
C VAL A 147 12.77 -15.38 10.23
N ARG A 148 12.32 -15.95 11.36
CA ARG A 148 12.72 -17.30 11.79
C ARG A 148 12.31 -18.39 10.80
N GLN A 149 11.18 -18.24 10.13
CA GLN A 149 10.61 -19.28 9.26
C GLN A 149 11.13 -19.19 7.82
N TYR A 150 11.32 -17.99 7.29
CA TYR A 150 11.54 -17.74 5.86
C TYR A 150 12.83 -16.96 5.56
N GLY A 151 13.52 -16.47 6.58
CA GLY A 151 14.64 -15.55 6.44
C GLY A 151 14.17 -14.10 6.23
N GLN A 152 15.05 -13.14 6.52
CA GLN A 152 14.71 -11.71 6.54
C GLN A 152 14.25 -11.19 5.17
N ALA A 153 14.96 -11.53 4.09
CA ALA A 153 14.61 -11.07 2.73
C ALA A 153 13.20 -11.48 2.33
N THR A 154 12.79 -12.72 2.61
CA THR A 154 11.41 -13.19 2.35
C THR A 154 10.41 -12.58 3.32
N ALA A 155 10.78 -12.41 4.59
CA ALA A 155 9.90 -11.77 5.57
C ALA A 155 9.57 -10.32 5.18
N ASP A 156 10.55 -9.57 4.64
CA ASP A 156 10.39 -8.19 4.21
C ASP A 156 9.43 -8.00 3.01
N THR A 157 9.08 -9.06 2.27
CA THR A 157 8.07 -9.02 1.19
C THR A 157 6.68 -9.46 1.64
N LEU A 158 6.59 -10.25 2.72
CA LEU A 158 5.36 -10.86 3.22
C LEU A 158 4.78 -10.15 4.45
N ALA A 159 5.61 -9.44 5.21
CA ALA A 159 5.21 -8.80 6.45
C ALA A 159 5.96 -7.49 6.68
N ALA A 160 5.23 -6.49 7.17
CA ALA A 160 5.83 -5.24 7.60
C ALA A 160 6.75 -5.43 8.82
N ARG A 161 7.87 -4.72 8.87
CA ARG A 161 8.61 -4.48 10.10
C ARG A 161 7.73 -3.69 11.09
N PRO A 162 7.95 -3.78 12.41
CA PRO A 162 7.23 -2.97 13.39
C PRO A 162 7.29 -1.48 13.03
N ARG A 163 6.20 -0.73 13.23
CA ARG A 163 5.96 0.67 12.78
C ARG A 163 5.59 0.84 11.31
N PHE A 164 5.87 -0.14 10.46
CA PHE A 164 5.62 -0.04 9.02
C PHE A 164 4.32 -0.76 8.60
N SER A 165 3.56 -1.33 9.57
CA SER A 165 2.31 -2.02 9.29
C SER A 165 1.11 -1.09 9.36
N GLU A 166 0.30 -1.06 8.31
CA GLU A 166 -0.98 -0.35 8.32
C GLU A 166 -1.97 -0.90 9.35
N HIS A 167 -1.87 -2.18 9.76
CA HIS A 167 -2.72 -2.72 10.83
C HIS A 167 -2.60 -1.95 12.14
N GLN A 168 -1.44 -1.34 12.43
CA GLN A 168 -1.27 -0.54 13.64
C GLN A 168 -2.09 0.77 13.61
N THR A 169 -2.49 1.25 12.43
CA THR A 169 -3.38 2.41 12.32
C THR A 169 -4.82 2.09 12.74
N GLY A 170 -5.20 0.80 12.75
CA GLY A 170 -6.59 0.37 12.88
C GLY A 170 -7.47 0.71 11.66
N LEU A 171 -6.86 1.07 10.52
CA LEU A 171 -7.54 1.36 9.25
C LEU A 171 -7.42 0.24 8.23
N ALA A 172 -6.60 -0.77 8.50
CA ALA A 172 -6.46 -1.96 7.67
C ALA A 172 -7.31 -3.12 8.20
N MET A 173 -7.96 -3.83 7.29
CA MET A 173 -8.69 -5.07 7.55
C MET A 173 -8.33 -6.11 6.49
N ASP A 174 -7.72 -7.20 6.93
CA ASP A 174 -7.63 -8.41 6.11
C ASP A 174 -8.98 -9.12 6.10
N ILE A 175 -9.46 -9.48 4.91
CA ILE A 175 -10.73 -10.18 4.74
C ILE A 175 -10.57 -11.57 4.14
N GLY A 176 -11.55 -12.42 4.40
CA GLY A 176 -11.64 -13.78 3.90
C GLY A 176 -13.05 -14.12 3.45
N ASN A 177 -13.22 -15.38 3.07
CA ASN A 177 -14.52 -15.97 2.76
C ASN A 177 -14.90 -17.02 3.82
N ALA A 178 -16.17 -17.41 3.84
CA ALA A 178 -16.69 -18.36 4.83
C ALA A 178 -16.05 -19.75 4.77
N SER A 179 -15.50 -20.18 3.62
CA SER A 179 -14.89 -21.51 3.48
C SER A 179 -13.42 -21.55 3.94
N GLY A 180 -12.78 -20.39 4.11
CA GLY A 180 -11.34 -20.28 4.38
C GLY A 180 -10.45 -20.64 3.19
N VAL A 181 -11.02 -21.01 2.04
CA VAL A 181 -10.25 -21.33 0.83
C VAL A 181 -9.56 -20.06 0.33
N CYS A 182 -8.27 -20.18 0.02
CA CYS A 182 -7.43 -19.06 -0.39
C CYS A 182 -7.33 -17.93 0.64
N ALA A 183 -7.59 -18.17 1.93
CA ALA A 183 -7.45 -17.14 2.96
C ALA A 183 -6.01 -16.59 2.94
N LEU A 184 -5.89 -15.26 2.84
CA LEU A 184 -4.62 -14.54 2.80
C LEU A 184 -3.66 -15.05 1.70
N GLN A 185 -4.21 -15.38 0.52
CA GLN A 185 -3.47 -15.82 -0.65
C GLN A 185 -3.97 -15.11 -1.91
N ALA A 186 -3.11 -14.98 -2.93
CA ALA A 186 -3.47 -14.31 -4.18
C ALA A 186 -4.73 -14.90 -4.86
N CYS A 187 -4.97 -16.22 -4.71
CA CYS A 187 -6.18 -16.84 -5.26
C CYS A 187 -7.49 -16.39 -4.59
N PHE A 188 -7.43 -15.65 -3.47
CA PHE A 188 -8.59 -15.02 -2.83
C PHE A 188 -9.34 -14.10 -3.80
N ALA A 189 -8.61 -13.43 -4.70
CA ALA A 189 -9.16 -12.58 -5.76
C ALA A 189 -10.22 -13.28 -6.61
N ASN A 190 -10.14 -14.61 -6.76
CA ASN A 190 -11.07 -15.39 -7.57
C ASN A 190 -12.32 -15.84 -6.81
N THR A 191 -12.36 -15.65 -5.49
CA THR A 191 -13.48 -16.04 -4.64
C THR A 191 -14.60 -14.99 -4.72
N PRO A 192 -15.86 -15.32 -4.40
CA PRO A 192 -16.94 -14.33 -4.39
C PRO A 192 -16.66 -13.13 -3.49
N ALA A 193 -16.02 -13.34 -2.33
CA ALA A 193 -15.65 -12.27 -1.41
C ALA A 193 -14.54 -11.36 -1.98
N GLY A 194 -13.52 -11.94 -2.61
CA GLY A 194 -12.43 -11.18 -3.24
C GLY A 194 -12.91 -10.33 -4.42
N LYS A 195 -13.73 -10.92 -5.30
CA LYS A 195 -14.35 -10.18 -6.43
C LYS A 195 -15.24 -9.04 -5.95
N TRP A 196 -16.10 -9.32 -4.95
CA TRP A 196 -16.94 -8.29 -4.36
C TRP A 196 -16.09 -7.14 -3.80
N ALA A 197 -15.01 -7.44 -3.08
CA ALA A 197 -14.15 -6.42 -2.51
C ALA A 197 -13.48 -5.57 -3.60
N ALA A 198 -12.91 -6.20 -4.63
CA ALA A 198 -12.30 -5.49 -5.75
C ALA A 198 -13.26 -4.54 -6.46
N GLU A 199 -14.53 -4.93 -6.62
CA GLU A 199 -15.55 -4.14 -7.30
C GLU A 199 -16.17 -3.03 -6.43
N ASN A 200 -16.29 -3.26 -5.11
CA ASN A 200 -17.16 -2.45 -4.25
C ASN A 200 -16.42 -1.70 -3.13
N ALA A 201 -15.21 -2.10 -2.74
CA ALA A 201 -14.52 -1.55 -1.56
C ALA A 201 -14.43 0.00 -1.59
N ALA A 202 -14.14 0.58 -2.76
CA ALA A 202 -13.99 2.03 -2.93
C ALA A 202 -15.26 2.81 -2.56
N SER A 203 -16.45 2.27 -2.87
CA SER A 203 -17.74 2.90 -2.53
C SER A 203 -17.98 3.01 -1.01
N TYR A 204 -17.24 2.23 -0.22
CA TYR A 204 -17.28 2.24 1.24
C TYR A 204 -16.05 2.90 1.86
N GLY A 205 -15.12 3.43 1.05
CA GLY A 205 -13.92 4.12 1.52
C GLY A 205 -12.71 3.22 1.74
N PHE A 206 -12.70 2.02 1.18
CA PHE A 206 -11.57 1.09 1.22
C PHE A 206 -10.93 0.96 -0.16
N ILE A 207 -9.61 0.75 -0.17
CA ILE A 207 -8.86 0.33 -1.36
C ILE A 207 -8.27 -1.06 -1.13
N ILE A 208 -7.97 -1.78 -2.22
CA ILE A 208 -7.04 -2.91 -2.18
C ILE A 208 -5.63 -2.32 -2.10
N ARG A 209 -4.98 -2.41 -0.95
CA ARG A 209 -3.77 -1.63 -0.66
C ARG A 209 -2.56 -2.01 -1.51
N TYR A 210 -2.43 -3.31 -1.79
CA TYR A 210 -1.32 -3.91 -2.50
C TYR A 210 -1.86 -4.61 -3.75
N PRO A 211 -2.09 -3.88 -4.86
CA PRO A 211 -2.59 -4.44 -6.11
C PRO A 211 -1.51 -5.25 -6.84
N ALA A 212 -1.93 -6.09 -7.79
CA ALA A 212 -1.01 -6.91 -8.58
C ALA A 212 -0.17 -6.02 -9.52
N GLY A 213 1.14 -6.27 -9.58
CA GLY A 213 2.06 -5.54 -10.45
C GLY A 213 2.54 -4.20 -9.89
N ALA A 214 2.36 -3.95 -8.59
CA ALA A 214 2.83 -2.75 -7.89
C ALA A 214 3.85 -3.09 -6.78
N GLU A 215 4.49 -4.25 -6.87
CA GLU A 215 5.53 -4.70 -5.95
C GLU A 215 6.74 -3.75 -5.91
N ASP A 216 7.10 -3.17 -7.07
CA ASP A 216 8.19 -2.20 -7.23
C ASP A 216 7.85 -0.82 -6.64
N VAL A 217 6.57 -0.54 -6.41
CA VAL A 217 6.09 0.69 -5.76
C VAL A 217 5.85 0.48 -4.27
N THR A 218 5.13 -0.58 -3.90
CA THR A 218 4.66 -0.78 -2.52
C THR A 218 5.60 -1.64 -1.68
N GLY A 219 6.42 -2.48 -2.32
CA GLY A 219 7.29 -3.45 -1.65
C GLY A 219 6.58 -4.70 -1.13
N TYR A 220 5.29 -4.88 -1.40
CA TYR A 220 4.51 -6.05 -1.00
C TYR A 220 4.00 -6.81 -2.21
N THR A 221 3.98 -8.13 -2.11
CA THR A 221 3.30 -8.99 -3.11
C THR A 221 1.81 -8.66 -3.18
N TYR A 222 1.15 -8.99 -4.30
CA TYR A 222 -0.30 -8.84 -4.41
C TYR A 222 -1.10 -9.41 -3.22
N GLU A 223 -1.87 -8.55 -2.53
CA GLU A 223 -2.71 -8.90 -1.39
C GLU A 223 -4.20 -8.52 -1.64
N PRO A 224 -4.97 -9.31 -2.40
CA PRO A 224 -6.39 -9.03 -2.69
C PRO A 224 -7.31 -9.01 -1.46
N TRP A 225 -6.81 -9.44 -0.30
CA TRP A 225 -7.55 -9.46 0.95
C TRP A 225 -7.33 -8.21 1.79
N HIS A 226 -6.28 -7.43 1.54
CA HIS A 226 -5.85 -6.34 2.42
C HIS A 226 -6.58 -5.05 2.07
N LEU A 227 -7.63 -4.73 2.84
CA LEU A 227 -8.39 -3.50 2.68
C LEU A 227 -7.81 -2.38 3.53
N ARG A 228 -7.49 -1.25 2.91
CA ARG A 228 -7.06 -0.03 3.60
C ARG A 228 -8.15 1.05 3.54
N TYR A 229 -8.66 1.47 4.69
CA TYR A 229 -9.61 2.58 4.78
C TYR A 229 -8.91 3.92 4.62
N VAL A 230 -9.43 4.75 3.71
CA VAL A 230 -8.94 6.11 3.43
C VAL A 230 -10.07 7.15 3.33
N GLY A 231 -11.31 6.73 3.53
CA GLY A 231 -12.51 7.55 3.29
C GLY A 231 -13.00 7.45 1.85
N LYS A 232 -14.29 7.72 1.64
CA LYS A 232 -14.97 7.49 0.34
C LYS A 232 -14.43 8.34 -0.80
N GLU A 233 -14.10 9.60 -0.52
CA GLU A 233 -13.61 10.52 -1.54
C GLU A 233 -12.26 10.06 -2.10
N LEU A 234 -11.27 9.90 -1.22
CA LEU A 234 -9.95 9.42 -1.62
C LEU A 234 -10.00 8.01 -2.22
N ALA A 235 -10.79 7.09 -1.65
CA ALA A 235 -10.89 5.73 -2.19
C ALA A 235 -11.46 5.70 -3.62
N GLY A 236 -12.30 6.67 -3.99
CA GLY A 236 -12.80 6.83 -5.36
C GLY A 236 -11.81 7.48 -6.33
N GLN A 237 -10.72 8.07 -5.83
CA GLN A 237 -9.71 8.77 -6.62
C GLN A 237 -8.43 7.92 -6.82
N VAL A 238 -8.13 7.01 -5.91
CA VAL A 238 -6.95 6.11 -6.01
C VAL A 238 -7.19 5.07 -7.10
N SER A 239 -6.42 5.13 -8.19
CA SER A 239 -6.50 4.19 -9.31
C SER A 239 -5.58 2.98 -9.18
N THR A 240 -4.41 3.14 -8.55
CA THR A 240 -3.40 2.09 -8.40
C THR A 240 -2.97 1.97 -6.94
N THR A 241 -2.08 2.84 -6.48
CA THR A 241 -1.51 2.83 -5.13
C THR A 241 -1.67 4.18 -4.44
N LEU A 242 -1.54 4.21 -3.11
CA LEU A 242 -1.47 5.48 -2.38
C LEU A 242 -0.19 6.25 -2.72
N GLU A 243 0.90 5.53 -2.95
CA GLU A 243 2.17 6.09 -3.38
C GLU A 243 2.02 6.88 -4.69
N ASP A 244 1.46 6.27 -5.73
CA ASP A 244 1.24 6.94 -7.02
C ASP A 244 0.29 8.14 -6.89
N TYR A 245 -0.81 7.96 -6.14
CA TYR A 245 -1.82 9.02 -5.97
C TYR A 245 -1.25 10.27 -5.29
N PHE A 246 -0.37 10.07 -4.31
CA PHE A 246 0.25 11.16 -3.55
C PHE A 246 1.61 11.62 -4.11
N ASP A 247 2.04 11.07 -5.25
CA ASP A 247 3.36 11.34 -5.85
C ASP A 247 4.51 11.10 -4.86
N LEU A 248 4.43 9.98 -4.13
CA LEU A 248 5.45 9.56 -3.17
C LEU A 248 6.52 8.73 -3.87
N GLU A 249 7.74 8.78 -3.33
CA GLU A 249 8.80 7.87 -3.73
C GLU A 249 8.35 6.41 -3.55
N PRO A 250 8.55 5.54 -4.57
CA PRO A 250 8.41 4.10 -4.43
C PRO A 250 9.14 3.56 -3.20
N ALA A 251 8.50 2.65 -2.46
CA ALA A 251 9.05 2.02 -1.27
C ALA A 251 9.18 0.49 -1.41
N PRO A 252 9.90 -0.03 -2.43
CA PRO A 252 10.03 -1.47 -2.66
C PRO A 252 10.79 -2.19 -1.53
N ASP A 253 11.69 -1.49 -0.84
CA ASP A 253 12.47 -2.00 0.29
C ASP A 253 12.57 -0.98 1.44
N TYR A 254 13.15 -1.38 2.57
CA TYR A 254 13.42 -0.48 3.69
C TYR A 254 14.71 0.33 3.45
N LEU A 255 14.70 1.58 3.93
CA LEU A 255 15.88 2.47 3.97
C LEU A 255 16.93 2.03 5.01
#